data_AF-A0ABD4UKN5-F1
#
_entry.id   AF-A0ABD4UKN5-F1
#
_cell.length_a   1.000
_cell.length_b   1.000
_cell.length_c   1.000
_cell.angle_alpha   90.00
_cell.angle_beta   90.00
_cell.angle_gamma   90.00
#
_symmetry.space_group_name_H-M   'P 1'
#
loop_
_entity.id
_entity.type
_entity.pdbx_description
1 polymer ?
#
loop_
_entity_poly.entity_id
_entity_poly.type
_entity_poly.pdbx_seq_one_letter_code
_entity_poly.pdbx_strand_id
1 'polypeptide(L)'
;MNQTAIAAVVEDQEHALLSPSSAYTWIECAASTAAQIGQPDESSEYADEGTAAHELAKWCLEQRRYADEFIGTVIPVGTVVIGRDEQSGEPITEPRRTFEVDEEMAAYVQLYVDGVRERVEALELAGAEVTLLVEQRLSIEHITGEPGAKGTSDCVIIATWPDGRAEIEVRDLKYGRGVAVQAERNYQAMIYADAAHEEHSAFYDFERINIVIHQPRVNEKPSEWATTPADLHEWISTVARPAAEQALLTVESVALAPLALSEFNPGEKQCKFCKAKAVCPALAAHVEATIGLDFTVLHDPGPDGGTYYRVDAQGRNIVVPHDQMQHPTPVDLLDNERLGLIYGSLDLIDSWMKAVRGRIEHELLQARAVPGVKLVAGRRGARQWNEPEAAEALLKSMRLKQDQMYNFKLISPTQADKLLSKESPRRWKKVEALIVQRDGRPSVAPDSDPRPALEIQPPEDDFEVAPADDGSDLA
;
A
#
# COMPACT_ATOMS: atom_id res chain seq x y z
N MET A 1 -16.71 -35.00 -4.11
CA MET A 1 -16.77 -34.06 -5.26
C MET A 1 -17.10 -32.70 -4.69
N ASN A 2 -16.11 -31.98 -4.15
CA ASN A 2 -16.31 -30.56 -3.85
C ASN A 2 -16.12 -29.82 -5.17
N GLN A 3 -17.24 -29.40 -5.76
CA GLN A 3 -17.21 -28.45 -6.87
C GLN A 3 -16.96 -27.08 -6.25
N THR A 4 -15.69 -26.70 -6.10
CA THR A 4 -15.34 -25.30 -5.85
C THR A 4 -15.88 -24.48 -7.01
N ALA A 5 -16.85 -23.61 -6.72
CA ALA A 5 -17.41 -22.72 -7.73
C ALA A 5 -16.35 -21.66 -8.06
N ILE A 6 -15.90 -21.64 -9.31
CA ILE A 6 -14.99 -20.62 -9.83
C ILE A 6 -15.84 -19.49 -10.40
N ALA A 7 -15.61 -18.26 -9.93
CA ALA A 7 -16.30 -17.08 -10.45
C ALA A 7 -15.74 -16.64 -11.82
N ALA A 8 -16.42 -15.69 -12.47
CA ALA A 8 -15.90 -15.07 -13.70
C ALA A 8 -14.59 -14.33 -13.41
N VAL A 9 -13.69 -14.29 -14.40
CA VAL A 9 -12.40 -13.57 -14.31
C VAL A 9 -12.66 -12.08 -14.06
N VAL A 10 -12.07 -11.55 -13.01
CA VAL A 10 -12.03 -10.10 -12.77
C VAL A 10 -11.01 -9.52 -13.75
N GLU A 11 -11.51 -8.96 -14.86
CA GLU A 11 -10.68 -8.36 -15.90
C GLU A 11 -9.93 -7.12 -15.37
N ASP A 12 -8.64 -7.00 -15.72
CA ASP A 12 -7.91 -5.73 -15.59
C ASP A 12 -8.58 -4.75 -16.57
N GLN A 13 -9.43 -3.85 -16.06
CA GLN A 13 -10.06 -2.84 -16.90
C GLN A 13 -8.99 -1.94 -17.50
N GLU A 14 -9.11 -1.57 -18.79
CA GLU A 14 -8.24 -0.52 -19.36
C GLU A 14 -8.41 0.75 -18.51
N HIS A 15 -7.36 1.05 -17.74
CA HIS A 15 -7.28 2.25 -16.93
C HIS A 15 -6.80 3.40 -17.80
N ALA A 16 -7.38 4.59 -17.59
CA ALA A 16 -6.85 5.82 -18.14
C ALA A 16 -5.36 5.96 -17.78
N LEU A 17 -4.57 6.61 -18.64
CA LEU A 17 -3.15 6.85 -18.38
C LEU A 17 -2.97 7.61 -17.06
N LEU A 18 -3.86 8.58 -16.82
CA LEU A 18 -3.94 9.36 -15.60
C LEU A 18 -5.01 8.81 -14.64
N SER A 19 -4.93 7.51 -14.34
CA SER A 19 -5.89 6.86 -13.44
C SER A 19 -5.94 7.52 -12.04
N PRO A 20 -7.08 7.49 -11.33
CA PRO A 20 -7.17 8.01 -9.97
C PRO A 20 -6.23 7.27 -8.99
N SER A 21 -6.02 5.96 -9.18
CA SER A 21 -5.13 5.16 -8.34
C SER A 21 -3.66 5.58 -8.44
N SER A 22 -3.27 6.19 -9.56
CA SER A 22 -1.93 6.73 -9.81
C SER A 22 -1.87 8.25 -9.66
N ALA A 23 -2.89 8.90 -9.07
CA ALA A 23 -2.99 10.36 -8.97
C ALA A 23 -1.76 11.05 -8.36
N TYR A 24 -1.20 10.50 -7.27
CA TYR A 24 0.02 11.06 -6.69
C TYR A 24 1.21 11.06 -7.68
N THR A 25 1.26 10.10 -8.62
CA THR A 25 2.36 10.05 -9.60
C THR A 25 2.26 11.19 -10.61
N TRP A 26 1.11 11.34 -11.27
CA TRP A 26 0.95 12.31 -12.35
C TRP A 26 0.64 13.72 -11.87
N ILE A 27 0.05 13.90 -10.67
CA ILE A 27 -0.15 15.23 -10.08
C ILE A 27 1.18 15.82 -9.61
N GLU A 28 1.99 15.04 -8.90
CA GLU A 28 3.24 15.54 -8.30
C GLU A 28 4.42 15.50 -9.27
N CYS A 29 4.41 14.60 -10.27
CA CYS A 29 5.52 14.41 -11.19
C CYS A 29 5.02 14.07 -12.61
N ALA A 30 4.78 15.08 -13.44
CA ALA A 30 4.36 14.93 -14.83
C ALA A 30 5.28 14.02 -15.66
N ALA A 31 6.61 14.16 -15.50
CA ALA A 31 7.59 13.31 -16.18
C ALA A 31 7.46 11.82 -15.82
N SER A 32 6.90 11.48 -14.65
CA SER A 32 6.67 10.09 -14.27
C SER A 32 5.63 9.42 -15.17
N THR A 33 4.64 10.16 -15.68
CA THR A 33 3.61 9.62 -16.58
C THR A 33 4.26 9.06 -17.84
N ALA A 34 5.12 9.85 -18.48
CA ALA A 34 5.83 9.42 -19.69
C ALA A 34 6.88 8.34 -19.39
N ALA A 35 7.64 8.48 -18.29
CA ALA A 35 8.69 7.51 -17.93
C ALA A 35 8.15 6.11 -17.59
N GLN A 36 6.89 6.02 -17.16
CA GLN A 36 6.21 4.75 -16.85
C GLN A 36 5.71 4.02 -18.09
N ILE A 37 5.56 4.70 -19.24
CA ILE A 37 5.12 4.06 -20.49
C ILE A 37 6.12 2.98 -20.90
N GLY A 38 5.63 1.77 -21.15
CA GLY A 38 6.44 0.61 -21.53
C GLY A 38 7.26 0.00 -20.39
N GLN A 39 7.16 0.51 -19.17
CA GLN A 39 7.70 -0.18 -18.00
C GLN A 39 6.84 -1.41 -17.68
N PRO A 40 7.43 -2.53 -17.23
CA PRO A 40 6.67 -3.71 -16.85
C PRO A 40 5.62 -3.38 -15.79
N ASP A 41 4.38 -3.77 -16.05
CA ASP A 41 3.30 -3.72 -15.07
C ASP A 41 3.21 -5.05 -14.33
N GLU A 42 4.08 -5.23 -13.34
CA GLU A 42 4.09 -6.43 -12.53
C GLU A 42 3.15 -6.23 -11.33
N SER A 43 1.94 -6.81 -11.41
CA SER A 43 1.08 -6.85 -10.23
C SER A 43 1.68 -7.78 -9.17
N SER A 44 1.74 -7.28 -7.94
CA SER A 44 2.13 -8.11 -6.79
C SER A 44 0.98 -9.00 -6.35
N GLU A 45 1.28 -10.12 -5.69
CA GLU A 45 0.26 -10.98 -5.07
C GLU A 45 -0.63 -10.20 -4.10
N TYR A 46 -0.07 -9.22 -3.38
CA TYR A 46 -0.83 -8.33 -2.49
C TYR A 46 -1.80 -7.41 -3.22
N ALA A 47 -1.43 -6.94 -4.42
CA ALA A 47 -2.31 -6.11 -5.24
C ALA A 47 -3.49 -6.95 -5.76
N ASP A 48 -3.20 -8.16 -6.24
CA ASP A 48 -4.23 -9.07 -6.72
C ASP A 48 -5.15 -9.60 -5.60
N GLU A 49 -4.60 -9.86 -4.40
CA GLU A 49 -5.40 -10.18 -3.20
C GLU A 49 -6.36 -9.03 -2.87
N GLY A 50 -5.89 -7.79 -3.02
CA GLY A 50 -6.73 -6.60 -2.90
C GLY A 50 -7.85 -6.58 -3.93
N THR A 51 -7.57 -6.82 -5.21
CA THR A 51 -8.59 -6.91 -6.26
C THR A 51 -9.64 -7.98 -5.93
N ALA A 52 -9.22 -9.16 -5.45
CA ALA A 52 -10.16 -10.20 -5.03
C ALA A 52 -11.05 -9.75 -3.86
N ALA A 53 -10.50 -9.02 -2.89
CA ALA A 53 -11.26 -8.49 -1.77
C ALA A 53 -12.29 -7.43 -2.18
N HIS A 54 -11.99 -6.57 -3.17
CA HIS A 54 -12.96 -5.63 -3.73
C HIS A 54 -14.09 -6.36 -4.46
N GLU A 55 -13.77 -7.38 -5.26
CA GLU A 55 -14.80 -8.19 -5.94
C GLU A 55 -15.71 -8.91 -4.93
N LEU A 56 -15.15 -9.45 -3.84
CA LEU A 56 -15.95 -10.04 -2.77
C LEU A 56 -16.86 -8.99 -2.11
N ALA A 57 -16.34 -7.79 -1.85
CA ALA A 57 -17.12 -6.69 -1.27
C ALA A 57 -18.29 -6.29 -2.17
N LYS A 58 -18.04 -6.17 -3.47
CA LYS A 58 -19.05 -5.93 -4.49
C LYS A 58 -20.15 -6.99 -4.45
N TRP A 59 -19.80 -8.28 -4.48
CA TRP A 59 -20.79 -9.37 -4.41
C TRP A 59 -21.65 -9.26 -3.15
N CYS A 60 -21.04 -8.98 -2.00
CA CYS A 60 -21.75 -8.83 -0.74
C CYS A 60 -22.75 -7.67 -0.77
N LEU A 61 -22.35 -6.52 -1.34
CA LEU A 61 -23.20 -5.33 -1.42
C LEU A 61 -24.34 -5.50 -2.44
N GLU A 62 -24.04 -5.96 -3.65
CA GLU A 62 -25.03 -6.16 -4.73
C GLU A 62 -26.05 -7.25 -4.37
N GLN A 63 -25.57 -8.39 -3.86
CA GLN A 63 -26.43 -9.54 -3.54
C GLN A 63 -27.06 -9.43 -2.15
N ARG A 64 -26.67 -8.43 -1.35
CA ARG A 64 -27.09 -8.25 0.05
C ARG A 64 -26.81 -9.47 0.93
N ARG A 65 -25.65 -10.10 0.75
CA ARG A 65 -25.19 -11.30 1.45
C ARG A 65 -23.99 -11.01 2.34
N TYR A 66 -23.68 -11.90 3.26
CA TYR A 66 -22.49 -11.80 4.11
C TYR A 66 -21.29 -12.47 3.44
N ALA A 67 -20.09 -11.97 3.73
CA ALA A 67 -18.84 -12.44 3.13
C ALA A 67 -18.51 -13.88 3.55
N ASP A 68 -18.92 -14.32 4.74
CA ASP A 68 -18.74 -15.69 5.22
C ASP A 68 -19.50 -16.72 4.38
N GLU A 69 -20.61 -16.32 3.75
CA GLU A 69 -21.36 -17.18 2.83
C GLU A 69 -20.61 -17.51 1.53
N PHE A 70 -19.52 -16.78 1.24
CA PHE A 70 -18.68 -17.01 0.07
C PHE A 70 -17.39 -17.78 0.40
N ILE A 71 -17.18 -18.20 1.66
CA ILE A 71 -15.99 -18.98 2.04
C ILE A 71 -15.87 -20.24 1.18
N GLY A 72 -14.66 -20.48 0.66
CA GLY A 72 -14.35 -21.57 -0.27
C GLY A 72 -14.66 -21.26 -1.74
N THR A 73 -15.20 -20.07 -2.05
CA THR A 73 -15.34 -19.60 -3.44
C THR A 73 -13.99 -19.15 -3.97
N VAL A 74 -13.70 -19.41 -5.24
CA VAL A 74 -12.45 -18.96 -5.87
C VAL A 74 -12.71 -17.76 -6.77
N ILE A 75 -11.96 -16.69 -6.53
CA ILE A 75 -11.96 -15.44 -7.26
C ILE A 75 -10.74 -15.41 -8.20
N PRO A 76 -10.92 -15.56 -9.52
CA PRO A 76 -9.86 -15.37 -10.49
C PRO A 76 -9.60 -13.88 -10.75
N VAL A 77 -8.33 -13.47 -10.73
CA VAL A 77 -7.88 -12.08 -10.89
C VAL A 77 -6.93 -11.97 -12.06
N GLY A 78 -7.18 -10.98 -12.93
CA GLY A 78 -6.36 -10.67 -14.09
C GLY A 78 -6.35 -11.79 -15.13
N THR A 79 -5.74 -11.53 -16.28
CA THR A 79 -5.73 -12.46 -17.41
C THR A 79 -4.33 -12.59 -17.98
N VAL A 80 -3.88 -13.82 -18.25
CA VAL A 80 -2.63 -14.12 -18.94
C VAL A 80 -2.89 -14.91 -20.21
N VAL A 81 -2.18 -14.58 -21.29
CA VAL A 81 -2.26 -15.33 -22.56
C VAL A 81 -1.35 -16.55 -22.45
N ILE A 82 -1.94 -17.75 -22.50
CA ILE A 82 -1.23 -19.03 -22.41
C ILE A 82 -0.98 -19.67 -23.78
N GLY A 83 -1.64 -19.17 -24.81
CA GLY A 83 -1.50 -19.68 -26.16
C GLY A 83 -2.33 -18.89 -27.14
N ARG A 84 -2.37 -19.38 -28.39
CA ARG A 84 -3.31 -18.90 -29.41
C ARG A 84 -4.03 -20.10 -29.97
N ASP A 85 -5.32 -19.95 -30.19
CA ASP A 85 -6.11 -20.99 -30.84
C ASP A 85 -5.59 -21.17 -32.28
N GLU A 86 -5.30 -22.41 -32.65
CA GLU A 86 -4.64 -22.73 -33.92
C GLU A 86 -5.53 -22.46 -35.15
N GLN A 87 -6.86 -22.38 -34.96
CA GLN A 87 -7.81 -22.19 -36.05
C GLN A 87 -8.24 -20.72 -36.21
N SER A 88 -8.47 -20.02 -35.10
CA SER A 88 -8.95 -18.63 -35.08
C SER A 88 -7.84 -17.60 -34.89
N GLY A 89 -6.69 -18.00 -34.31
CA GLY A 89 -5.60 -17.09 -33.95
C GLY A 89 -5.86 -16.24 -32.70
N GLU A 90 -7.05 -16.38 -32.10
CA GLU A 90 -7.44 -15.67 -30.88
C GLU A 90 -6.59 -16.13 -29.69
N PRO A 91 -6.22 -15.21 -28.77
CA PRO A 91 -5.46 -15.57 -27.58
C PRO A 91 -6.30 -16.47 -26.66
N ILE A 92 -5.72 -17.60 -26.28
CA ILE A 92 -6.24 -18.44 -25.21
C ILE A 92 -5.72 -17.86 -23.90
N THR A 93 -6.63 -17.61 -22.96
CA THR A 93 -6.29 -16.95 -21.70
C THR A 93 -6.67 -17.76 -20.47
N GLU A 94 -5.92 -17.55 -19.39
CA GLU A 94 -6.21 -18.06 -18.05
C GLU A 94 -6.10 -16.94 -17.02
N PRO A 95 -6.66 -17.10 -15.80
CA PRO A 95 -6.48 -16.15 -14.73
C PRO A 95 -5.00 -15.93 -14.41
N ARG A 96 -4.59 -14.68 -14.16
CA ARG A 96 -3.22 -14.39 -13.70
C ARG A 96 -2.95 -15.02 -12.33
N ARG A 97 -3.92 -14.88 -11.42
CA ARG A 97 -3.92 -15.50 -10.09
C ARG A 97 -5.34 -15.90 -9.71
N THR A 98 -5.46 -16.76 -8.70
CA THR A 98 -6.73 -17.16 -8.10
C THR A 98 -6.63 -17.07 -6.60
N PHE A 99 -7.66 -16.53 -5.95
CA PHE A 99 -7.74 -16.39 -4.50
C PHE A 99 -8.97 -17.14 -4.01
N GLU A 100 -8.78 -18.08 -3.07
CA GLU A 100 -9.90 -18.66 -2.35
C GLU A 100 -10.34 -17.69 -1.25
N VAL A 101 -11.64 -17.45 -1.13
CA VAL A 101 -12.20 -16.69 -0.02
C VAL A 101 -12.04 -17.53 1.25
N ASP A 102 -11.08 -17.16 2.07
CA ASP A 102 -10.86 -17.77 3.38
C ASP A 102 -11.57 -16.97 4.50
N GLU A 103 -11.49 -17.50 5.74
CA GLU A 103 -12.09 -16.85 6.91
C GLU A 103 -11.52 -15.46 7.19
N GLU A 104 -10.23 -15.22 6.86
CA GLU A 104 -9.57 -13.92 7.10
C GLU A 104 -10.09 -12.87 6.11
N MET A 105 -10.12 -13.21 4.81
CA MET A 105 -10.65 -12.34 3.76
C MET A 105 -12.11 -12.02 4.02
N ALA A 106 -12.93 -13.04 4.29
CA ALA A 106 -14.34 -12.85 4.60
C ALA A 106 -14.52 -11.91 5.81
N ALA A 107 -13.78 -12.12 6.91
CA ALA A 107 -13.90 -11.28 8.10
C ALA A 107 -13.53 -9.81 7.83
N TYR A 108 -12.44 -9.54 7.13
CA TYR A 108 -12.02 -8.16 6.84
C TYR A 108 -12.92 -7.46 5.82
N VAL A 109 -13.36 -8.16 4.77
CA VAL A 109 -14.32 -7.62 3.81
C VAL A 109 -15.66 -7.36 4.47
N GLN A 110 -16.08 -8.21 5.41
CA GLN A 110 -17.33 -8.01 6.14
C GLN A 110 -17.33 -6.69 6.93
N LEU A 111 -16.21 -6.29 7.53
CA LEU A 111 -16.10 -4.99 8.21
C LEU A 111 -16.39 -3.83 7.25
N TYR A 112 -15.89 -3.90 6.01
CA TYR A 112 -16.21 -2.90 4.98
C TYR A 112 -17.69 -2.90 4.62
N VAL A 113 -18.24 -4.07 4.32
CA VAL A 113 -19.65 -4.25 3.95
C VAL A 113 -20.59 -3.73 5.05
N ASP A 114 -20.29 -4.05 6.31
CA ASP A 114 -21.04 -3.57 7.47
C ASP A 114 -20.94 -2.05 7.58
N GLY A 115 -19.74 -1.47 7.46
CA GLY A 115 -19.57 -0.01 7.49
C GLY A 115 -20.34 0.74 6.41
N VAL A 116 -20.52 0.15 5.21
CA VAL A 116 -21.38 0.71 4.15
C VAL A 116 -22.85 0.59 4.52
N ARG A 117 -23.30 -0.60 4.95
CA ARG A 117 -24.71 -0.87 5.32
C ARG A 117 -25.17 -0.03 6.50
N GLU A 118 -24.36 0.05 7.56
CA GLU A 118 -24.62 0.86 8.74
C GLU A 118 -24.76 2.34 8.38
N ARG A 119 -23.94 2.84 7.43
CA ARG A 119 -24.05 4.22 6.96
C ARG A 119 -25.37 4.48 6.23
N VAL A 120 -25.77 3.57 5.33
CA VAL A 120 -27.06 3.64 4.62
C VAL A 120 -28.21 3.64 5.63
N GLU A 121 -28.23 2.68 6.56
CA GLU A 121 -29.26 2.59 7.60
C GLU A 121 -29.32 3.85 8.47
N ALA A 122 -28.17 4.40 8.86
CA ALA A 122 -28.12 5.63 9.65
C ALA A 122 -28.69 6.85 8.90
N LEU A 123 -28.46 6.95 7.59
CA LEU A 123 -29.02 8.01 6.74
C LEU A 123 -30.53 7.87 6.57
N GLU A 124 -31.01 6.65 6.31
CA GLU A 124 -32.44 6.35 6.22
C GLU A 124 -33.16 6.63 7.53
N LEU A 125 -32.57 6.27 8.67
CA LEU A 125 -33.11 6.57 10.00
C LEU A 125 -33.15 8.08 10.28
N ALA A 126 -32.21 8.84 9.72
CA ALA A 126 -32.21 10.30 9.74
C ALA A 126 -33.18 10.93 8.72
N GLY A 127 -34.01 10.14 8.04
CA GLY A 127 -35.06 10.59 7.14
C GLY A 127 -34.61 10.88 5.71
N ALA A 128 -33.42 10.41 5.31
CA ALA A 128 -32.96 10.52 3.92
C ALA A 128 -33.57 9.40 3.04
N GLU A 129 -33.82 9.72 1.77
CA GLU A 129 -33.84 8.72 0.71
C GLU A 129 -32.40 8.47 0.26
N VAL A 130 -31.99 7.20 0.22
CA VAL A 130 -30.59 6.82 -0.02
C VAL A 130 -30.46 6.00 -1.29
N THR A 131 -29.54 6.40 -2.16
CA THR A 131 -29.11 5.64 -3.33
C THR A 131 -27.69 5.12 -3.09
N LEU A 132 -27.52 3.81 -3.16
CA LEU A 132 -26.22 3.13 -3.07
C LEU A 132 -25.80 2.65 -4.46
N LEU A 133 -24.67 3.13 -4.95
CA LEU A 133 -24.04 2.71 -6.20
C LEU A 133 -22.74 1.96 -5.86
N VAL A 134 -22.62 0.73 -6.34
CA VAL A 134 -21.47 -0.16 -6.08
C VAL A 134 -20.68 -0.33 -7.37
N GLU A 135 -19.35 -0.26 -7.30
CA GLU A 135 -18.45 -0.35 -8.46
C GLU A 135 -18.85 0.63 -9.58
N GLN A 136 -19.16 1.88 -9.20
CA GLN A 136 -19.64 2.90 -10.12
C GLN A 136 -18.51 3.33 -11.07
N ARG A 137 -18.73 3.13 -12.38
CA ARG A 137 -17.81 3.56 -13.43
C ARG A 137 -18.04 5.04 -13.74
N LEU A 138 -17.20 5.91 -13.19
CA LEU A 138 -17.31 7.36 -13.29
C LEU A 138 -16.44 7.90 -14.43
N SER A 139 -16.96 8.90 -15.16
CA SER A 139 -16.13 9.67 -16.10
C SER A 139 -15.15 10.56 -15.33
N ILE A 140 -13.89 10.56 -15.75
CA ILE A 140 -12.85 11.46 -15.23
C ILE A 140 -12.23 12.31 -16.34
N GLU A 141 -12.84 12.29 -17.54
CA GLU A 141 -12.40 13.07 -18.70
C GLU A 141 -12.36 14.57 -18.40
N HIS A 142 -13.33 15.08 -17.62
CA HIS A 142 -13.34 16.49 -17.23
C HIS A 142 -12.17 16.86 -16.33
N ILE A 143 -11.52 15.92 -15.66
CA ILE A 143 -10.34 16.16 -14.80
C ILE A 143 -9.06 15.94 -15.59
N THR A 144 -8.98 14.82 -16.29
CA THR A 144 -7.75 14.32 -16.93
C THR A 144 -7.53 14.89 -18.34
N GLY A 145 -8.60 15.27 -19.05
CA GLY A 145 -8.55 15.65 -20.46
C GLY A 145 -8.40 14.49 -21.44
N GLU A 146 -8.28 13.26 -20.94
CA GLU A 146 -8.18 12.05 -21.75
C GLU A 146 -9.57 11.63 -22.29
N PRO A 147 -9.76 11.54 -23.62
CA PRO A 147 -11.04 11.18 -24.20
C PRO A 147 -11.52 9.81 -23.71
N GLY A 148 -12.73 9.76 -23.13
CA GLY A 148 -13.33 8.53 -22.63
C GLY A 148 -12.67 7.98 -21.36
N ALA A 149 -11.82 8.75 -20.68
CA ALA A 149 -11.20 8.31 -19.43
C ALA A 149 -12.23 8.05 -18.34
N LYS A 150 -12.12 6.88 -17.72
CA LYS A 150 -12.99 6.44 -16.64
C LYS A 150 -12.20 5.84 -15.50
N GLY A 151 -12.73 6.00 -14.30
CA GLY A 151 -12.31 5.27 -13.11
C GLY A 151 -13.49 4.50 -12.52
N THR A 152 -13.20 3.61 -11.57
CA THR A 152 -14.24 2.86 -10.85
C THR A 152 -14.12 3.19 -9.37
N SER A 153 -15.20 3.73 -8.80
CA SER A 153 -15.33 3.96 -7.36
C SER A 153 -16.02 2.75 -6.72
N ASP A 154 -15.47 2.24 -5.62
CA ASP A 154 -16.01 1.02 -4.97
C ASP A 154 -17.45 1.24 -4.49
N CYS A 155 -17.73 2.41 -3.92
CA CYS A 155 -19.05 2.75 -3.39
C CYS A 155 -19.30 4.27 -3.45
N VAL A 156 -20.47 4.66 -3.96
CA VAL A 156 -21.01 6.02 -3.90
C VAL A 156 -22.37 5.97 -3.21
N ILE A 157 -22.56 6.79 -2.19
CA ILE A 157 -23.83 6.95 -1.46
C ILE A 157 -24.34 8.37 -1.72
N ILE A 158 -25.56 8.47 -2.23
CA ILE A 158 -26.27 9.74 -2.39
C ILE A 158 -27.44 9.72 -1.40
N ALA A 159 -27.51 10.75 -0.56
CA ALA A 159 -28.58 10.92 0.41
C ALA A 159 -29.30 12.24 0.14
N THR A 160 -30.63 12.17 0.03
CA THR A 160 -31.48 13.36 -0.20
C THR A 160 -32.60 13.42 0.82
N TRP A 161 -32.87 14.61 1.33
CA TRP A 161 -33.90 14.83 2.35
C TRP A 161 -35.12 15.57 1.77
N PRO A 162 -36.31 15.41 2.38
CA PRO A 162 -37.53 16.11 1.93
C PRO A 162 -37.45 17.64 1.98
N ASP A 163 -36.50 18.20 2.73
CA ASP A 163 -36.25 19.64 2.84
C ASP A 163 -35.37 20.18 1.69
N GLY A 164 -34.92 19.31 0.77
CA GLY A 164 -34.10 19.67 -0.38
C GLY A 164 -32.59 19.52 -0.15
N ARG A 165 -32.15 19.22 1.07
CA ARG A 165 -30.73 18.98 1.35
C ARG A 165 -30.25 17.69 0.68
N ALA A 166 -29.03 17.70 0.16
CA ALA A 166 -28.39 16.53 -0.40
C ALA A 166 -26.93 16.38 0.05
N GLU A 167 -26.49 15.15 0.25
CA GLU A 167 -25.11 14.77 0.55
C GLU A 167 -24.65 13.67 -0.40
N ILE A 168 -23.38 13.72 -0.83
CA ILE A 168 -22.74 12.65 -1.59
C ILE A 168 -21.51 12.14 -0.84
N GLU A 169 -21.34 10.83 -0.81
CA GLU A 169 -20.28 10.17 -0.06
C GLU A 169 -19.60 9.09 -0.91
N VAL A 170 -18.28 9.17 -1.04
CA VAL A 170 -17.46 8.16 -1.69
C VAL A 170 -16.76 7.32 -0.63
N ARG A 171 -16.88 6.00 -0.73
CA ARG A 171 -16.21 5.05 0.16
C ARG A 171 -15.29 4.14 -0.65
N ASP A 172 -14.00 4.24 -0.38
CA ASP A 172 -12.96 3.43 -1.03
C ASP A 172 -12.40 2.40 -0.02
N LEU A 173 -12.38 1.14 -0.43
CA LEU A 173 -11.80 0.03 0.30
C LEU A 173 -10.29 0.02 0.03
N LYS A 174 -9.50 -0.08 1.09
CA LYS A 174 -8.08 -0.39 1.01
C LYS A 174 -7.83 -1.70 1.72
N TYR A 175 -7.54 -2.75 0.96
CA TYR A 175 -7.29 -4.07 1.55
C TYR A 175 -5.85 -4.29 2.00
N GLY A 176 -4.89 -3.46 1.56
CA GLY A 176 -3.48 -3.60 1.93
C GLY A 176 -3.24 -3.39 3.43
N ARG A 177 -2.24 -4.11 3.99
CA ARG A 177 -1.86 -4.06 5.42
C ARG A 177 -0.60 -3.26 5.75
N GLY A 178 0.12 -2.77 4.74
CA GLY A 178 1.48 -2.23 4.92
C GLY A 178 1.58 -0.71 5.11
N VAL A 179 0.57 0.05 4.70
CA VAL A 179 0.60 1.52 4.72
C VAL A 179 -0.79 2.02 5.08
N ALA A 180 -0.90 2.80 6.16
CA ALA A 180 -2.15 3.45 6.50
C ALA A 180 -2.52 4.48 5.43
N VAL A 181 -3.75 4.41 4.92
CA VAL A 181 -4.28 5.37 3.94
C VAL A 181 -5.31 6.26 4.62
N GLN A 182 -5.11 7.57 4.53
CA GLN A 182 -6.00 8.58 5.12
C GLN A 182 -6.96 9.14 4.07
N ALA A 183 -8.15 9.54 4.51
CA ALA A 183 -9.17 10.17 3.67
C ALA A 183 -8.90 11.65 3.40
N GLU A 184 -8.33 12.37 4.38
CA GLU A 184 -8.07 13.79 4.23
C GLU A 184 -7.09 14.07 3.09
N ARG A 185 -7.57 14.87 2.12
CA ARG A 185 -6.81 15.27 0.93
C ARG A 185 -6.20 14.08 0.16
N ASN A 186 -6.93 12.96 0.11
CA ASN A 186 -6.55 11.80 -0.68
C ASN A 186 -6.86 12.04 -2.16
N TYR A 187 -5.83 12.14 -3.01
CA TYR A 187 -6.03 12.52 -4.41
C TYR A 187 -6.93 11.55 -5.19
N GLN A 188 -6.77 10.25 -4.97
CA GLN A 188 -7.60 9.23 -5.62
C GLN A 188 -9.08 9.43 -5.25
N ALA A 189 -9.37 9.51 -3.96
CA ALA A 189 -10.75 9.61 -3.48
C ALA A 189 -11.37 10.99 -3.77
N MET A 190 -10.57 12.06 -3.80
CA MET A 190 -11.02 13.39 -4.23
C MET A 190 -11.44 13.40 -5.70
N ILE A 191 -10.68 12.75 -6.58
CA ILE A 191 -11.03 12.61 -8.00
C ILE A 191 -12.34 11.83 -8.16
N TYR A 192 -12.52 10.74 -7.41
CA TYR A 192 -13.78 9.99 -7.44
C TYR A 192 -14.95 10.80 -6.89
N ALA A 193 -14.74 11.56 -5.81
CA ALA A 193 -15.77 12.40 -5.24
C ALA A 193 -16.21 13.53 -6.19
N ASP A 194 -15.27 14.17 -6.88
CA ASP A 194 -15.59 15.20 -7.89
C ASP A 194 -16.28 14.58 -9.11
N ALA A 195 -15.81 13.41 -9.58
CA ALA A 195 -16.43 12.71 -10.69
C ALA A 195 -17.86 12.24 -10.38
N ALA A 196 -18.10 11.72 -9.18
CA ALA A 196 -19.43 11.35 -8.72
C ALA A 196 -20.33 12.59 -8.57
N HIS A 197 -19.79 13.70 -8.05
CA HIS A 197 -20.50 14.96 -7.97
C HIS A 197 -20.89 15.47 -9.38
N GLU A 198 -19.97 15.50 -10.34
CA GLU A 198 -20.22 15.95 -11.71
C GLU A 198 -21.35 15.15 -12.38
N GLU A 199 -21.39 13.83 -12.19
CA GLU A 199 -22.43 12.95 -12.78
C GLU A 199 -23.84 13.21 -12.21
N HIS A 200 -23.93 13.70 -10.97
CA HIS A 200 -25.20 13.79 -10.23
C HIS A 200 -25.65 15.22 -9.87
N SER A 201 -24.76 16.22 -9.96
CA SER A 201 -25.04 17.62 -9.58
C SER A 201 -26.10 18.32 -10.43
N ALA A 202 -26.40 17.78 -11.63
CA ALA A 202 -27.52 18.26 -12.44
C ALA A 202 -28.90 17.95 -11.81
N PHE A 203 -28.96 16.98 -10.89
CA PHE A 203 -30.19 16.52 -10.25
C PHE A 203 -30.32 16.95 -8.79
N TYR A 204 -29.18 17.16 -8.11
CA TYR A 204 -29.13 17.44 -6.68
C TYR A 204 -28.17 18.61 -6.39
N ASP A 205 -28.55 19.46 -5.45
CA ASP A 205 -27.69 20.52 -4.93
C ASP A 205 -26.98 19.99 -3.68
N PHE A 206 -25.77 19.46 -3.85
CA PHE A 206 -25.03 18.86 -2.77
C PHE A 206 -24.41 19.93 -1.86
N GLU A 207 -24.76 19.93 -0.57
CA GLU A 207 -24.14 20.86 0.39
C GLU A 207 -22.81 20.31 0.94
N ARG A 208 -22.64 18.98 0.89
CA ARG A 208 -21.54 18.28 1.54
C ARG A 208 -21.07 17.08 0.72
N ILE A 209 -19.75 16.94 0.65
CA ILE A 209 -19.06 15.78 0.10
C ILE A 209 -18.32 15.08 1.24
N ASN A 210 -18.55 13.79 1.40
CA ASN A 210 -17.81 12.95 2.34
C ASN A 210 -16.92 11.97 1.59
N ILE A 211 -15.70 11.82 2.07
CA ILE A 211 -14.74 10.86 1.57
C ILE A 211 -14.38 9.94 2.72
N VAL A 212 -14.50 8.64 2.50
CA VAL A 212 -14.22 7.62 3.49
C VAL A 212 -13.22 6.62 2.92
N ILE A 213 -12.12 6.41 3.61
CA ILE A 213 -11.17 5.34 3.33
C ILE A 213 -11.35 4.27 4.39
N HIS A 214 -11.79 3.09 3.97
CA HIS A 214 -11.95 1.96 4.86
C HIS A 214 -10.77 1.00 4.66
N GLN A 215 -9.94 0.84 5.69
CA GLN A 215 -8.80 -0.07 5.67
C GLN A 215 -8.84 -1.09 6.82
N PRO A 216 -9.70 -2.13 6.74
CA PRO A 216 -10.00 -3.02 7.88
C PRO A 216 -8.81 -3.77 8.47
N ARG A 217 -7.75 -3.99 7.68
CA ARG A 217 -6.54 -4.70 8.12
C ARG A 217 -5.54 -3.83 8.88
N VAL A 218 -5.72 -2.50 8.88
CA VAL A 218 -4.81 -1.53 9.49
C VAL A 218 -5.50 -0.75 10.59
N ASN A 219 -6.72 -0.26 10.33
CA ASN A 219 -7.45 0.59 11.25
C ASN A 219 -8.73 -0.09 11.70
N GLU A 220 -9.06 0.03 13.00
CA GLU A 220 -10.33 -0.44 13.56
C GLU A 220 -11.52 0.37 13.03
N LYS A 221 -11.29 1.66 12.72
CA LYS A 221 -12.31 2.58 12.21
C LYS A 221 -11.89 3.15 10.85
N PRO A 222 -12.84 3.45 9.96
CA PRO A 222 -12.56 4.17 8.72
C PRO A 222 -11.94 5.56 8.98
N SER A 223 -11.08 6.00 8.06
CA SER A 223 -10.65 7.40 7.99
C SER A 223 -11.71 8.17 7.22
N GLU A 224 -12.14 9.31 7.74
CA GLU A 224 -13.22 10.12 7.15
C GLU A 224 -12.76 11.57 6.98
N TRP A 225 -13.15 12.17 5.88
CA TRP A 225 -12.93 13.58 5.61
C TRP A 225 -14.15 14.18 4.92
N ALA A 226 -14.59 15.35 5.39
CA ALA A 226 -15.72 16.07 4.83
C ALA A 226 -15.27 17.40 4.25
N THR A 227 -15.84 17.76 3.11
CA THR A 227 -15.56 18.99 2.38
C THR A 227 -16.82 19.50 1.66
N THR A 228 -16.71 20.63 0.98
CA THR A 228 -17.78 21.20 0.17
C THR A 228 -17.49 20.97 -1.31
N PRO A 229 -18.51 20.95 -2.20
CA PRO A 229 -18.26 20.90 -3.63
C PRO A 229 -17.39 22.06 -4.13
N ALA A 230 -17.54 23.26 -3.54
CA ALA A 230 -16.76 24.43 -3.92
C ALA A 230 -15.25 24.22 -3.65
N ASP A 231 -14.89 23.75 -2.45
CA ASP A 231 -13.48 23.51 -2.08
C ASP A 231 -12.88 22.37 -2.92
N LEU A 232 -13.67 21.31 -3.18
CA LEU A 232 -13.23 20.20 -4.00
C LEU A 232 -12.99 20.63 -5.45
N HIS A 233 -13.92 21.39 -6.03
CA HIS A 233 -13.82 21.91 -7.39
C HIS A 233 -12.68 22.92 -7.54
N GLU A 234 -12.41 23.74 -6.52
CA GLU A 234 -11.23 24.61 -6.48
C GLU A 234 -9.95 23.79 -6.59
N TRP A 235 -9.81 22.71 -5.81
CA TRP A 235 -8.64 21.84 -5.92
C TRP A 235 -8.54 21.17 -7.30
N ILE A 236 -9.65 20.70 -7.86
CA ILE A 236 -9.65 20.09 -9.19
C ILE A 236 -9.20 21.08 -10.27
N SER A 237 -9.71 22.31 -10.24
CA SER A 237 -9.42 23.34 -11.23
C SER A 237 -8.03 23.97 -11.10
N THR A 238 -7.48 24.02 -9.89
CA THR A 238 -6.19 24.69 -9.61
C THR A 238 -5.01 23.72 -9.48
N VAL A 239 -5.26 22.45 -9.17
CA VAL A 239 -4.21 21.43 -8.95
C VAL A 239 -4.34 20.28 -9.94
N ALA A 240 -5.43 19.52 -9.88
CA ALA A 240 -5.52 18.24 -10.61
C ALA A 240 -5.54 18.43 -12.13
N ARG A 241 -6.43 19.27 -12.65
CA ARG A 241 -6.56 19.51 -14.10
C ARG A 241 -5.29 20.11 -14.71
N PRO A 242 -4.68 21.18 -14.15
CA PRO A 242 -3.42 21.69 -14.68
C PRO A 242 -2.29 20.64 -14.66
N ALA A 243 -2.21 19.81 -13.62
CA ALA A 243 -1.21 18.75 -13.57
C ALA A 243 -1.45 17.65 -14.60
N ALA A 244 -2.72 17.28 -14.84
CA ALA A 244 -3.09 16.34 -15.91
C ALA A 244 -2.71 16.88 -17.29
N GLU A 245 -3.01 18.14 -17.58
CA GLU A 245 -2.60 18.82 -18.83
C GLU A 245 -1.09 18.78 -19.01
N GLN A 246 -0.32 19.09 -17.96
CA GLN A 246 1.15 19.00 -18.00
C GLN A 246 1.65 17.57 -18.21
N ALA A 247 1.03 16.57 -17.58
CA ALA A 247 1.38 15.17 -17.74
C ALA A 247 1.15 14.70 -19.19
N LEU A 248 0.02 15.05 -19.81
CA LEU A 248 -0.27 14.72 -21.20
C LEU A 248 0.69 15.42 -22.17
N LEU A 249 0.93 16.72 -21.98
CA LEU A 249 1.91 17.47 -22.78
C LEU A 249 3.31 16.86 -22.66
N THR A 250 3.69 16.40 -21.47
CA THR A 250 4.97 15.72 -21.24
C THR A 250 5.04 14.43 -22.04
N VAL A 251 3.98 13.62 -22.05
CA VAL A 251 3.92 12.38 -22.84
C VAL A 251 4.08 12.66 -24.34
N GLU A 252 3.41 13.69 -24.86
CA GLU A 252 3.53 14.10 -26.27
C GLU A 252 4.94 14.62 -26.62
N SER A 253 5.60 15.31 -25.68
CA SER A 253 6.90 15.95 -25.93
C SER A 253 8.07 14.98 -25.97
N VAL A 254 7.98 13.80 -25.31
CA VAL A 254 9.12 12.86 -25.22
C VAL A 254 9.53 12.30 -26.59
N ALA A 255 8.61 12.30 -27.56
CA ALA A 255 8.92 11.95 -28.95
C ALA A 255 9.87 12.95 -29.63
N LEU A 256 9.92 14.20 -29.13
CA LEU A 256 10.71 15.31 -29.69
C LEU A 256 12.01 15.53 -28.92
N ALA A 257 12.00 15.39 -27.59
CA ALA A 257 13.17 15.55 -26.74
C ALA A 257 13.13 14.59 -25.54
N PRO A 258 14.26 13.98 -25.14
CA PRO A 258 14.31 13.18 -23.91
C PRO A 258 14.00 14.01 -22.67
N LEU A 259 13.38 13.38 -21.67
CA LEU A 259 13.08 14.00 -20.37
C LEU A 259 14.37 14.45 -19.65
N ALA A 260 14.41 15.71 -19.24
CA ALA A 260 15.44 16.28 -18.40
C ALA A 260 15.19 15.96 -16.91
N LEU A 261 16.28 15.90 -16.13
CA LEU A 261 16.21 15.66 -14.68
C LEU A 261 15.31 16.65 -13.94
N SER A 262 15.28 17.90 -14.37
CA SER A 262 14.48 18.98 -13.77
C SER A 262 12.97 18.83 -13.98
N GLU A 263 12.54 17.97 -14.90
CA GLU A 263 11.12 17.70 -15.16
C GLU A 263 10.56 16.63 -14.21
N PHE A 264 11.43 15.92 -13.49
CA PHE A 264 11.04 14.97 -12.47
C PHE A 264 10.97 15.65 -11.10
N ASN A 265 10.05 15.18 -10.27
CA ASN A 265 9.88 15.62 -8.90
C ASN A 265 9.85 14.39 -7.98
N PRO A 266 11.02 13.82 -7.63
CA PRO A 266 11.07 12.63 -6.78
C PRO A 266 10.62 12.94 -5.34
N GLY A 267 9.89 12.01 -4.75
CA GLY A 267 9.38 12.13 -3.38
C GLY A 267 8.59 10.89 -2.97
N GLU A 268 8.28 10.79 -1.68
CA GLU A 268 7.80 9.53 -1.09
C GLU A 268 6.51 9.02 -1.76
N LYS A 269 5.46 9.85 -1.86
CA LYS A 269 4.15 9.42 -2.35
C LYS A 269 4.17 9.07 -3.84
N GLN A 270 4.76 9.95 -4.65
CA GLN A 270 4.82 9.81 -6.10
C GLN A 270 5.80 8.75 -6.58
N CYS A 271 6.87 8.46 -5.82
CA CYS A 271 7.83 7.43 -6.21
C CYS A 271 7.50 6.02 -5.70
N LYS A 272 6.71 5.90 -4.62
CA LYS A 272 6.40 4.60 -3.98
C LYS A 272 5.83 3.56 -4.95
N PHE A 273 4.86 3.98 -5.74
CA PHE A 273 4.15 3.14 -6.71
C PHE A 273 4.48 3.46 -8.18
N CYS A 274 5.46 4.33 -8.43
CA CYS A 274 5.89 4.66 -9.79
C CYS A 274 6.60 3.46 -10.43
N LYS A 275 6.10 2.99 -11.58
CA LYS A 275 6.68 1.84 -12.32
C LYS A 275 8.11 2.13 -12.81
N ALA A 276 8.42 3.41 -13.07
CA ALA A 276 9.73 3.85 -13.53
C ALA A 276 10.77 4.00 -12.40
N LYS A 277 10.41 3.79 -11.12
CA LYS A 277 11.30 4.07 -9.98
C LYS A 277 12.65 3.36 -10.04
N ALA A 278 12.70 2.17 -10.63
CA ALA A 278 13.94 1.40 -10.75
C ALA A 278 14.93 1.98 -11.78
N VAL A 279 14.45 2.77 -12.74
CA VAL A 279 15.24 3.34 -13.86
C VAL A 279 15.24 4.86 -13.88
N CYS A 280 14.55 5.50 -12.93
CA CYS A 280 14.40 6.94 -12.88
C CYS A 280 15.72 7.61 -12.45
N PRO A 281 16.37 8.41 -13.32
CA PRO A 281 17.64 9.04 -13.00
C PRO A 281 17.49 10.13 -11.93
N ALA A 282 16.34 10.80 -11.86
CA ALA A 282 16.06 11.82 -10.84
C ALA A 282 15.83 11.20 -9.46
N LEU A 283 15.13 10.06 -9.37
CA LEU A 283 15.00 9.34 -8.11
C LEU A 283 16.35 8.81 -7.64
N ALA A 284 17.16 8.26 -8.55
CA ALA A 284 18.52 7.84 -8.23
C ALA A 284 19.34 9.01 -7.68
N ALA A 285 19.34 10.16 -8.35
CA ALA A 285 20.03 11.37 -7.89
C ALA A 285 19.49 11.90 -6.55
N HIS A 286 18.18 11.84 -6.32
CA HIS A 286 17.56 12.23 -5.06
C HIS A 286 17.98 11.30 -3.92
N VAL A 287 17.89 9.99 -4.13
CA VAL A 287 18.34 8.99 -3.16
C VAL A 287 19.84 9.10 -2.92
N GLU A 288 20.66 9.31 -3.95
CA GLU A 288 22.10 9.56 -3.82
C GLU A 288 22.43 10.87 -3.10
N ALA A 289 21.64 11.93 -3.28
CA ALA A 289 21.83 13.17 -2.52
C ALA A 289 21.50 12.95 -1.04
N THR A 290 20.43 12.19 -0.76
CA THR A 290 19.99 11.85 0.60
C THR A 290 20.93 10.87 1.30
N ILE A 291 21.37 9.82 0.60
CA ILE A 291 22.31 8.80 1.08
C ILE A 291 23.74 9.33 1.08
N GLY A 292 24.13 10.11 0.09
CA GLY A 292 25.46 10.69 -0.09
C GLY A 292 25.79 11.79 0.91
N LEU A 293 24.86 12.12 1.81
CA LEU A 293 25.17 12.81 3.05
C LEU A 293 25.89 11.89 4.06
N ASP A 294 25.86 10.55 3.90
CA ASP A 294 26.50 9.59 4.83
C ASP A 294 26.94 8.21 4.25
N PHE A 295 27.04 7.95 2.93
CA PHE A 295 27.59 6.66 2.43
C PHE A 295 28.61 6.83 1.28
N THR A 296 29.79 6.18 1.43
CA THR A 296 30.81 6.07 0.37
C THR A 296 30.80 4.71 -0.33
N VAL A 297 31.20 4.78 -1.60
CA VAL A 297 31.46 3.77 -2.63
C VAL A 297 32.14 2.49 -2.11
N LEU A 298 31.61 1.32 -2.52
CA LEU A 298 32.27 0.02 -2.33
C LEU A 298 33.51 -0.10 -3.23
N HIS A 299 34.60 -0.49 -2.60
CA HIS A 299 35.97 -0.56 -3.10
C HIS A 299 36.24 -1.74 -4.05
N ASP A 300 36.98 -1.49 -5.14
CA ASP A 300 37.85 -2.48 -5.81
C ASP A 300 39.17 -1.79 -6.19
N PRO A 301 40.31 -2.11 -5.55
CA PRO A 301 41.57 -1.47 -5.86
C PRO A 301 42.20 -2.24 -7.02
N GLY A 302 42.07 -1.68 -8.23
CA GLY A 302 42.97 -2.07 -9.31
C GLY A 302 44.44 -1.86 -8.90
N PRO A 303 45.39 -2.53 -9.58
CA PRO A 303 46.79 -2.66 -9.17
C PRO A 303 47.61 -1.36 -9.07
N ASP A 304 47.02 -0.22 -9.45
CA ASP A 304 47.73 1.05 -9.60
C ASP A 304 47.35 2.11 -8.54
N GLY A 305 46.53 1.76 -7.54
CA GLY A 305 46.22 2.68 -6.43
C GLY A 305 45.19 3.78 -6.75
N GLY A 306 44.28 3.53 -7.69
CA GLY A 306 42.92 4.07 -7.81
C GLY A 306 42.69 5.59 -7.72
N THR A 307 42.50 6.24 -8.88
CA THR A 307 41.84 7.56 -8.98
C THR A 307 40.32 7.39 -8.80
N TYR A 308 39.72 8.13 -7.87
CA TYR A 308 38.28 8.08 -7.58
C TYR A 308 37.47 8.92 -8.58
N TYR A 309 36.24 8.49 -8.90
CA TYR A 309 35.31 9.27 -9.71
C TYR A 309 33.97 9.46 -8.98
N ARG A 310 33.45 10.69 -8.97
CA ARG A 310 32.05 11.01 -8.62
C ARG A 310 31.33 11.47 -9.87
N VAL A 311 30.04 11.15 -9.99
CA VAL A 311 29.18 11.64 -11.07
C VAL A 311 28.57 12.98 -10.65
N ASP A 312 28.72 14.03 -11.46
CA ASP A 312 28.07 15.32 -11.21
C ASP A 312 26.60 15.31 -11.62
N ALA A 313 25.88 16.40 -11.32
CA ALA A 313 24.47 16.58 -11.68
C ALA A 313 24.21 16.58 -13.20
N GLN A 314 25.26 16.47 -14.03
CA GLN A 314 25.21 16.38 -15.49
C GLN A 314 25.73 15.04 -16.02
N GLY A 315 25.97 14.05 -15.15
CA GLY A 315 26.39 12.71 -15.56
C GLY A 315 27.88 12.55 -15.87
N ARG A 316 28.74 13.52 -15.52
CA ARG A 316 30.17 13.49 -15.83
C ARG A 316 30.99 12.92 -14.68
N ASN A 317 31.97 12.08 -15.01
CA ASN A 317 32.95 11.56 -14.06
C ASN A 317 33.95 12.66 -13.66
N ILE A 318 33.86 13.12 -12.42
CA ILE A 318 34.79 14.07 -11.80
C ILE A 318 35.79 13.28 -10.96
N VAL A 319 37.09 13.54 -11.15
CA VAL A 319 38.15 12.98 -10.31
C VAL A 319 38.06 13.58 -8.91
N VAL A 320 37.90 12.75 -7.89
CA VAL A 320 37.87 13.19 -6.49
C VAL A 320 39.23 12.88 -5.83
N PRO A 321 39.96 13.89 -5.35
CA PRO A 321 41.16 13.68 -4.54
C PRO A 321 40.85 12.92 -3.24
N HIS A 322 41.75 12.03 -2.81
CA HIS A 322 41.57 11.17 -1.62
C HIS A 322 41.32 11.97 -0.32
N ASP A 323 41.82 13.20 -0.22
CA ASP A 323 41.66 14.08 0.95
C ASP A 323 40.29 14.79 1.00
N GLN A 324 39.47 14.66 -0.05
CA GLN A 324 38.10 15.20 -0.13
C GLN A 324 37.02 14.11 0.01
N MET A 325 37.40 12.87 0.34
CA MET A 325 36.45 11.81 0.67
C MET A 325 35.79 12.14 2.01
N GLN A 326 34.56 12.65 1.99
CA GLN A 326 33.71 12.66 3.18
C GLN A 326 33.33 11.22 3.52
N HIS A 327 33.80 10.72 4.65
CA HIS A 327 33.36 9.45 5.19
C HIS A 327 31.95 9.59 5.78
N PRO A 328 31.13 8.53 5.74
CA PRO A 328 29.93 8.38 6.56
C PRO A 328 30.21 8.87 7.97
N THR A 329 29.38 9.75 8.51
CA THR A 329 29.39 9.95 9.95
C THR A 329 28.89 8.64 10.56
N PRO A 330 29.65 7.97 11.45
CA PRO A 330 29.16 6.81 12.18
C PRO A 330 27.80 7.11 12.82
N VAL A 331 26.88 6.14 12.82
CA VAL A 331 25.49 6.34 13.29
C VAL A 331 25.45 6.86 14.73
N ASP A 332 26.41 6.45 15.56
CA ASP A 332 26.60 6.89 16.94
C ASP A 332 27.06 8.35 17.09
N LEU A 333 27.49 8.98 15.99
CA LEU A 333 27.96 10.37 15.94
C LEU A 333 26.97 11.32 15.22
N LEU A 334 25.80 10.85 14.81
CA LEU A 334 24.75 11.67 14.22
C LEU A 334 23.99 12.42 15.33
N ASP A 335 23.77 13.73 15.13
CA ASP A 335 22.89 14.50 16.00
C ASP A 335 21.39 14.27 15.69
N ASN A 336 20.51 14.68 16.61
CA ASN A 336 19.07 14.44 16.49
C ASN A 336 18.45 15.14 15.28
N GLU A 337 18.96 16.30 14.87
CA GLU A 337 18.47 17.03 13.69
C GLU A 337 18.75 16.22 12.42
N ARG A 338 19.97 15.69 12.29
CA ARG A 338 20.38 14.85 11.17
C ARG A 338 19.70 13.49 11.17
N LEU A 339 19.50 12.89 12.34
CA LEU A 339 18.68 11.68 12.49
C LEU A 339 17.25 11.91 12.00
N GLY A 340 16.63 13.06 12.31
CA GLY A 340 15.30 13.42 11.82
C GLY A 340 15.22 13.55 10.29
N LEU A 341 16.23 14.19 9.67
CA LEU A 341 16.33 14.31 8.21
C LEU A 341 16.47 12.95 7.53
N ILE A 342 17.32 12.07 8.08
CA ILE A 342 17.52 10.70 7.56
C ILE A 342 16.25 9.88 7.74
N TYR A 343 15.60 9.97 8.90
CA TYR A 343 14.39 9.22 9.24
C TYR A 343 13.28 9.40 8.20
N GLY A 344 13.02 10.65 7.77
CA GLY A 344 12.02 10.95 6.74
C GLY A 344 12.30 10.33 5.37
N SER A 345 13.53 9.86 5.14
CA SER A 345 13.94 9.26 3.86
C SER A 345 14.10 7.74 3.90
N LEU A 346 14.03 7.11 5.09
CA LEU A 346 14.32 5.68 5.25
C LEU A 346 13.40 4.80 4.40
N ASP A 347 12.10 5.10 4.39
CA ASP A 347 11.11 4.34 3.62
C ASP A 347 11.33 4.47 2.10
N LEU A 348 11.74 5.65 1.64
CA LEU A 348 12.08 5.88 0.24
C LEU A 348 13.33 5.09 -0.16
N ILE A 349 14.36 5.11 0.69
CA ILE A 349 15.61 4.36 0.49
C ILE A 349 15.33 2.85 0.44
N ASP A 350 14.57 2.32 1.41
CA ASP A 350 14.22 0.90 1.44
C ASP A 350 13.38 0.48 0.22
N SER A 351 12.44 1.33 -0.20
CA SER A 351 11.68 1.13 -1.44
C SER A 351 12.59 1.08 -2.67
N TRP A 352 13.57 2.00 -2.76
CA TRP A 352 14.53 2.02 -3.87
C TRP A 352 15.44 0.78 -3.85
N MET A 353 15.97 0.38 -2.69
CA MET A 353 16.77 -0.85 -2.56
C MET A 353 15.99 -2.10 -3.01
N LYS A 354 14.71 -2.20 -2.62
CA LYS A 354 13.81 -3.27 -3.07
C LYS A 354 13.62 -3.23 -4.60
N ALA A 355 13.45 -2.05 -5.18
CA ALA A 355 13.35 -1.89 -6.63
C ALA A 355 14.63 -2.32 -7.37
N VAL A 356 15.81 -1.98 -6.85
CA VAL A 356 17.10 -2.43 -7.38
C VAL A 356 17.21 -3.95 -7.34
N ARG A 357 16.85 -4.59 -6.21
CA ARG A 357 16.81 -6.05 -6.10
C ARG A 357 15.87 -6.69 -7.12
N GLY A 358 14.66 -6.14 -7.28
CA GLY A 358 13.70 -6.59 -8.29
C GLY A 358 14.22 -6.46 -9.71
N ARG A 359 14.91 -5.35 -10.04
CA ARG A 359 15.55 -5.18 -11.35
C ARG A 359 16.65 -6.21 -11.60
N ILE A 360 17.50 -6.46 -10.60
CA ILE A 360 18.53 -7.50 -10.67
C ILE A 360 17.89 -8.87 -10.96
N GLU A 361 16.81 -9.22 -10.25
CA GLU A 361 16.09 -10.47 -10.46
C GLU A 361 15.50 -10.56 -11.87
N HIS A 362 14.87 -9.49 -12.36
CA HIS A 362 14.35 -9.41 -13.73
C HIS A 362 15.46 -9.66 -14.78
N GLU A 363 16.61 -9.00 -14.66
CA GLU A 363 17.74 -9.20 -15.58
C GLU A 363 18.21 -10.67 -15.58
N LEU A 364 18.35 -11.27 -14.39
CA LEU A 364 18.78 -12.67 -14.24
C LEU A 364 17.75 -13.66 -14.82
N LEU A 365 16.45 -13.41 -14.64
CA LEU A 365 15.37 -14.22 -15.22
C LEU A 365 15.35 -14.16 -16.75
N GLN A 366 15.78 -13.03 -17.33
CA GLN A 366 15.95 -12.86 -18.78
C GLN A 366 17.31 -13.39 -19.29
N ALA A 367 18.01 -14.19 -18.49
CA ALA A 367 19.34 -14.75 -18.78
C ALA A 367 20.43 -13.69 -19.03
N ARG A 368 20.25 -12.46 -18.54
CA ARG A 368 21.27 -11.40 -18.59
C ARG A 368 22.08 -11.43 -17.29
N ALA A 369 23.40 -11.50 -17.41
CA ALA A 369 24.28 -11.62 -16.25
C ALA A 369 24.41 -10.29 -15.51
N VAL A 370 24.29 -10.34 -14.18
CA VAL A 370 24.57 -9.23 -13.27
C VAL A 370 25.80 -9.60 -12.42
N PRO A 371 26.95 -8.91 -12.55
CA PRO A 371 28.14 -9.23 -11.77
C PRO A 371 27.90 -9.22 -10.25
N GLY A 372 28.48 -10.18 -9.53
CA GLY A 372 28.43 -10.27 -8.06
C GLY A 372 27.20 -10.98 -7.48
N VAL A 373 26.18 -11.29 -8.29
CA VAL A 373 24.95 -11.96 -7.86
C VAL A 373 24.56 -13.08 -8.83
N LYS A 374 23.73 -14.03 -8.38
CA LYS A 374 23.24 -15.13 -9.22
C LYS A 374 21.82 -15.53 -8.81
N LEU A 375 21.06 -16.06 -9.75
CA LEU A 375 19.77 -16.69 -9.45
C LEU A 375 20.03 -18.05 -8.78
N VAL A 376 19.36 -18.30 -7.66
CA VAL A 376 19.38 -19.59 -6.97
C VAL A 376 17.96 -20.08 -6.79
N ALA A 377 17.77 -21.40 -6.75
CA ALA A 377 16.48 -21.95 -6.37
C ALA A 377 16.11 -21.43 -4.97
N GLY A 378 14.87 -20.97 -4.82
CA GLY A 378 14.32 -20.61 -3.51
C GLY A 378 14.50 -21.76 -2.52
N ARG A 379 14.58 -21.43 -1.22
CA ARG A 379 14.56 -22.47 -0.18
C ARG A 379 13.27 -23.29 -0.37
N ARG A 380 13.37 -24.62 -0.31
CA ARG A 380 12.18 -25.50 -0.40
C ARG A 380 11.14 -24.99 0.59
N GLY A 381 9.93 -24.73 0.09
CA GLY A 381 8.79 -24.31 0.92
C GLY A 381 8.49 -25.32 2.03
N ALA A 382 7.65 -24.91 2.98
CA ALA A 382 7.18 -25.82 4.02
C ALA A 382 6.50 -27.04 3.35
N ARG A 383 6.82 -28.25 3.82
CA ARG A 383 6.14 -29.47 3.36
C ARG A 383 4.67 -29.37 3.75
N GLN A 384 3.78 -29.47 2.78
CA GLN A 384 2.34 -29.52 2.97
C GLN A 384 1.81 -30.89 2.53
N TRP A 385 0.68 -31.30 3.11
CA TRP A 385 -0.04 -32.48 2.62
C TRP A 385 -0.74 -32.11 1.31
N ASN A 386 -0.61 -32.95 0.29
CA ASN A 386 -1.29 -32.77 -1.00
C ASN A 386 -2.80 -33.03 -0.90
N GLU A 387 -3.19 -33.97 -0.04
CA GLU A 387 -4.59 -34.30 0.28
C GLU A 387 -4.69 -34.44 1.81
N PRO A 388 -4.97 -33.34 2.53
CA PRO A 388 -5.02 -33.33 4.00
C PRO A 388 -5.93 -34.41 4.60
N GLU A 389 -7.08 -34.67 3.98
CA GLU A 389 -8.07 -35.65 4.44
C GLU A 389 -7.58 -37.08 4.25
N ALA A 390 -6.90 -37.37 3.12
CA ALA A 390 -6.30 -38.67 2.86
C ALA A 390 -5.10 -38.93 3.80
N ALA A 391 -4.29 -37.89 4.04
CA ALA A 391 -3.22 -37.94 5.02
C ALA A 391 -3.78 -38.18 6.43
N GLU A 392 -4.82 -37.47 6.84
CA GLU A 392 -5.48 -37.65 8.14
C GLU A 392 -6.07 -39.06 8.29
N ALA A 393 -6.77 -39.57 7.28
CA ALA A 393 -7.32 -40.92 7.29
C ALA A 393 -6.23 -41.99 7.41
N LEU A 394 -5.12 -41.81 6.68
CA LEU A 394 -3.96 -42.68 6.76
C LEU A 394 -3.30 -42.62 8.15
N LEU A 395 -3.11 -41.42 8.72
CA LEU A 395 -2.55 -41.25 10.06
C LEU A 395 -3.46 -41.88 11.13
N LYS A 396 -4.79 -41.75 11.01
CA LYS A 396 -5.77 -42.45 11.87
C LYS A 396 -5.64 -43.97 11.76
N SER A 397 -5.46 -44.50 10.55
CA SER A 397 -5.29 -45.94 10.32
C SER A 397 -4.01 -46.51 10.96
N MET A 398 -2.97 -45.67 11.12
CA MET A 398 -1.71 -46.00 11.78
C MET A 398 -1.81 -45.99 13.32
N ARG A 399 -3.01 -45.73 13.88
CA ARG A 399 -3.27 -45.65 15.33
C ARG A 399 -2.42 -44.61 16.05
N LEU A 400 -2.07 -43.54 15.36
CA LEU A 400 -1.49 -42.35 15.99
C LEU A 400 -2.52 -41.77 16.97
N LYS A 401 -2.03 -41.31 18.13
CA LYS A 401 -2.88 -40.60 19.08
C LYS A 401 -3.21 -39.22 18.53
N GLN A 402 -4.32 -38.66 19.01
CA GLN A 402 -4.82 -37.37 18.53
C GLN A 402 -3.79 -36.25 18.72
N ASP A 403 -3.07 -36.23 19.84
CA ASP A 403 -1.98 -35.29 20.13
C ASP A 403 -0.70 -35.49 19.28
N GLN A 404 -0.59 -36.62 18.57
CA GLN A 404 0.48 -36.87 17.59
C GLN A 404 0.08 -36.47 16.17
N MET A 405 -1.23 -36.41 15.90
CA MET A 405 -1.77 -36.03 14.59
C MET A 405 -2.07 -34.54 14.50
N TYR A 406 -2.55 -33.94 15.58
CA TYR A 406 -2.93 -32.53 15.63
C TYR A 406 -2.06 -31.79 16.66
N ASN A 407 -1.62 -30.60 16.29
CA ASN A 407 -0.98 -29.69 17.22
C ASN A 407 -2.05 -28.81 17.88
N PHE A 408 -2.54 -29.24 19.04
CA PHE A 408 -3.50 -28.47 19.81
C PHE A 408 -2.81 -27.28 20.47
N LYS A 409 -3.10 -26.07 19.98
CA LYS A 409 -2.73 -24.82 20.65
C LYS A 409 -3.88 -24.37 21.53
N LEU A 410 -3.55 -23.85 22.71
CA LEU A 410 -4.50 -23.10 23.53
C LEU A 410 -5.00 -21.91 22.69
N ILE A 411 -6.32 -21.75 22.60
CA ILE A 411 -6.94 -20.62 21.89
C ILE A 411 -6.46 -19.29 22.48
N SER A 412 -6.37 -18.26 21.64
CA SER A 412 -5.96 -16.94 22.10
C SER A 412 -7.00 -16.33 23.06
N PRO A 413 -6.62 -15.35 23.89
CA PRO A 413 -7.58 -14.61 24.72
C PRO A 413 -8.75 -14.04 23.91
N THR A 414 -8.51 -13.54 22.70
CA THR A 414 -9.54 -13.01 21.78
C THR A 414 -10.49 -14.09 21.29
N GLN A 415 -9.99 -15.28 20.98
CA GLN A 415 -10.84 -16.41 20.58
C GLN A 415 -11.67 -16.90 21.77
N ALA A 416 -11.08 -16.94 22.97
CA ALA A 416 -11.79 -17.27 24.20
C ALA A 416 -12.88 -16.25 24.54
N ASP A 417 -12.64 -14.96 24.28
CA ASP A 417 -13.61 -13.88 24.43
C ASP A 417 -14.82 -14.13 23.53
N LYS A 418 -14.59 -14.24 22.21
CA LYS A 418 -15.65 -14.48 21.23
C LYS A 418 -16.54 -15.69 21.57
N LEU A 419 -15.95 -16.75 22.11
CA LEU A 419 -16.67 -17.96 22.52
C LEU A 419 -17.44 -17.78 23.83
N LEU A 420 -16.88 -17.10 24.83
CA LEU A 420 -17.37 -17.14 26.20
C LEU A 420 -18.11 -15.88 26.66
N SER A 421 -17.82 -14.71 26.09
CA SER A 421 -18.39 -13.45 26.61
C SER A 421 -19.89 -13.34 26.37
N LYS A 422 -20.40 -13.88 25.27
CA LYS A 422 -21.85 -13.92 24.97
C LYS A 422 -22.54 -15.12 25.63
N GLU A 423 -21.96 -16.31 25.56
CA GLU A 423 -22.62 -17.55 26.04
C GLU A 423 -22.50 -17.76 27.56
N SER A 424 -21.38 -17.35 28.16
CA SER A 424 -21.13 -17.57 29.59
C SER A 424 -20.24 -16.48 30.21
N PRO A 425 -20.78 -15.27 30.43
CA PRO A 425 -20.03 -14.13 30.98
C PRO A 425 -19.30 -14.43 32.30
N ARG A 426 -19.87 -15.33 33.13
CA ARG A 426 -19.23 -15.78 34.38
C ARG A 426 -17.98 -16.62 34.16
N ARG A 427 -17.90 -17.40 33.08
CA ARG A 427 -16.71 -18.17 32.72
C ARG A 427 -15.67 -17.27 32.06
N TRP A 428 -16.11 -16.32 31.23
CA TRP A 428 -15.24 -15.29 30.66
C TRP A 428 -14.44 -14.55 31.74
N LYS A 429 -15.10 -14.04 32.79
CA LYS A 429 -14.40 -13.37 33.91
C LYS A 429 -13.28 -14.19 34.57
N LYS A 430 -13.36 -15.52 34.55
CA LYS A 430 -12.31 -16.38 35.09
C LYS A 430 -11.13 -16.52 34.13
N VAL A 431 -11.38 -16.53 32.83
CA VAL A 431 -10.35 -16.61 31.77
C VAL A 431 -9.68 -15.25 31.57
N GLU A 432 -10.46 -14.18 31.60
CA GLU A 432 -10.01 -12.79 31.55
C GLU A 432 -8.98 -12.49 32.65
N ALA A 433 -9.21 -13.00 33.86
CA ALA A 433 -8.26 -12.87 34.98
C ALA A 433 -6.89 -13.56 34.76
N LEU A 434 -6.74 -14.38 33.71
CA LEU A 434 -5.48 -15.04 33.34
C LEU A 434 -4.73 -14.30 32.21
N ILE A 435 -5.31 -13.24 31.65
CA ILE A 435 -4.69 -12.45 30.58
C ILE A 435 -3.65 -11.51 31.21
N VAL A 436 -2.41 -11.63 30.77
CA VAL A 436 -1.32 -10.70 31.12
C VAL A 436 -0.89 -9.98 29.85
N GLN A 437 -1.19 -8.68 29.76
CA GLN A 437 -0.72 -7.83 28.68
C GLN A 437 0.48 -7.04 29.18
N ARG A 438 1.61 -7.17 28.49
CA ARG A 438 2.78 -6.32 28.74
C ARG A 438 2.62 -5.02 27.98
N ASP A 439 3.09 -3.93 28.57
CA ASP A 439 3.18 -2.66 27.86
C ASP A 439 4.03 -2.83 26.59
N GLY A 440 3.61 -2.14 25.53
CA GLY A 440 4.34 -2.13 24.26
C GLY A 440 5.75 -1.61 24.49
N ARG A 441 6.75 -2.24 23.85
CA ARG A 441 8.11 -1.71 23.89
C ARG A 441 8.14 -0.34 23.19
N PRO A 442 8.92 0.63 23.71
CA PRO A 442 9.15 1.89 23.00
C PRO A 442 9.61 1.61 21.55
N SER A 443 9.00 2.30 20.60
CA SER A 443 9.33 2.23 19.17
C SER A 443 9.40 3.65 18.62
N VAL A 444 10.36 3.92 17.74
CA VAL A 444 10.44 5.20 17.02
C VAL A 444 9.24 5.31 16.09
N ALA A 445 8.61 6.48 16.08
CA ALA A 445 7.44 6.81 15.25
C ALA A 445 7.57 8.28 14.79
N PRO A 446 6.95 8.67 13.66
CA PRO A 446 6.95 10.07 13.22
C PRO A 446 6.17 10.97 14.18
N ASP A 447 6.45 12.27 14.21
CA ASP A 447 5.76 13.27 15.06
C ASP A 447 4.25 13.38 14.77
N SER A 448 3.80 12.91 13.60
CA SER A 448 2.39 12.82 13.23
C SER A 448 1.66 11.63 13.86
N ASP A 449 2.38 10.72 14.53
CA ASP A 449 1.78 9.59 15.23
C ASP A 449 0.95 10.11 16.44
N PRO A 450 -0.32 9.68 16.59
CA PRO A 450 -1.19 10.20 17.65
C PRO A 450 -0.82 9.71 19.06
N ARG A 451 0.10 8.75 19.20
CA ARG A 451 0.53 8.22 20.51
C ARG A 451 1.38 9.27 21.25
N PRO A 452 1.20 9.45 22.57
CA PRO A 452 1.99 10.41 23.34
C PRO A 452 3.47 10.01 23.35
N ALA A 453 4.35 11.01 23.19
CA ALA A 453 5.79 10.82 23.32
C ALA A 453 6.15 10.33 24.73
N LEU A 454 7.13 9.43 24.83
CA LEU A 454 7.63 8.94 26.10
C LEU A 454 8.59 9.98 26.72
N GLU A 455 8.28 10.46 27.92
CA GLU A 455 9.19 11.30 28.70
C GLU A 455 10.27 10.42 29.37
N ILE A 456 11.51 10.48 28.85
CA ILE A 456 12.66 9.80 29.46
C ILE A 456 13.44 10.83 30.26
N GLN A 457 13.48 10.68 31.59
CA GLN A 457 14.34 11.51 32.44
C GLN A 457 15.79 11.01 32.38
N PRO A 458 16.79 11.89 32.26
CA PRO A 458 18.18 11.50 32.40
C PRO A 458 18.44 10.92 33.80
N PRO A 459 19.36 9.96 33.98
CA PRO A 459 19.74 9.48 35.30
C PRO A 459 20.24 10.64 36.17
N GLU A 460 19.84 10.69 37.45
CA GLU A 460 20.46 11.61 38.42
C GLU A 460 21.96 11.29 38.54
N ASP A 461 22.78 12.32 38.55
CA ASP A 461 24.25 12.25 38.56
C ASP A 461 24.73 11.75 39.94
N ASP A 462 24.73 10.43 40.15
CA ASP A 462 25.08 9.73 41.41
C ASP A 462 26.61 9.65 41.66
N PHE A 463 27.38 10.61 41.16
CA PHE A 463 28.80 10.72 41.48
C PHE A 463 29.00 11.59 42.72
N GLU A 464 28.96 10.96 43.91
CA GLU A 464 29.51 11.57 45.12
C GLU A 464 30.99 11.88 44.89
N VAL A 465 31.33 13.18 44.90
CA VAL A 465 32.72 13.64 44.88
C VAL A 465 33.40 13.14 46.15
N ALA A 466 34.24 12.12 46.03
CA ALA A 466 35.08 11.66 47.13
C ALA A 466 35.97 12.84 47.61
N PRO A 467 36.05 13.10 48.92
CA PRO A 467 36.90 14.15 49.44
C PRO A 467 38.36 13.88 49.06
N ALA A 468 39.06 14.94 48.65
CA ALA A 468 40.44 14.89 48.21
C ALA A 468 41.33 14.20 49.27
N ASP A 469 41.92 13.07 48.90
CA ASP A 469 43.02 12.44 49.60
C ASP A 469 44.23 13.39 49.52
N ASP A 470 44.62 13.96 50.65
CA ASP A 470 45.69 14.96 50.75
C ASP A 470 47.08 14.33 50.86
N GLY A 471 47.27 13.12 50.33
CA GLY A 471 48.58 12.60 49.92
C GLY A 471 49.66 12.61 51.00
N SER A 472 49.30 12.53 52.28
CA SER A 472 50.23 12.68 53.40
C SER A 472 50.92 11.38 53.83
N ASP A 473 50.69 10.26 53.15
CA ASP A 473 51.28 8.95 53.47
C ASP A 473 52.20 8.41 52.36
N LEU A 474 53.31 9.10 52.06
CA LEU A 474 54.53 8.47 51.54
C LEU A 474 55.77 9.20 52.07
N ALA A 475 56.40 8.61 53.09
CA ALA A 475 57.73 8.93 53.60
C ALA A 475 58.84 8.27 52.75
#